data_AF-A0A8R2JWU9-F1
#
_entry.id   AF-A0A8R2JWU9-F1
#
_cell.length_a   1.000
_cell.length_b   1.000
_cell.length_c   1.000
_cell.angle_alpha   90.00
_cell.angle_beta   90.00
_cell.angle_gamma   90.00
#
_symmetry.space_group_name_H-M   'P 1'
#
loop_
_entity.id
_entity.type
_entity.pdbx_description
1 polymer ?
#
loop_
_entity_poly.entity_id
_entity_poly.type
_entity_poly.pdbx_seq_one_letter_code
_entity_poly.pdbx_strand_id
1 'polypeptide(L)'
;MWQILWQEQVKWSEPVPDEIKREWYNYKTKLLELNELKIPRQITIKEEICGMQIHGFADASVKAYGCCLYLRCSDHAGNHFSNLICAKSKVAPMKTVSLPCLELCAAQLLTRIAYKIISKMQLNLSKHQYWTDSEVTLCWIKST
;
A
#
# COMPACT_ATOMS: atom_id res chain seq x y z
N MET A 1 11.45 14.40 2.10
CA MET A 1 11.67 15.59 1.27
C MET A 1 10.79 16.78 1.70
N TRP A 2 9.56 16.93 1.23
CA TRP A 2 8.75 18.14 1.51
C TRP A 2 8.40 18.35 2.98
N GLN A 3 8.11 17.27 3.72
CA GLN A 3 7.87 17.34 5.17
C GLN A 3 9.13 17.78 5.94
N ILE A 4 10.32 17.47 5.44
CA ILE A 4 11.60 17.85 6.06
C ILE A 4 11.81 19.35 5.91
N LEU A 5 11.60 19.91 4.71
CA LEU A 5 11.67 21.35 4.48
C LEU A 5 10.72 22.15 5.40
N TRP A 6 9.52 21.62 5.61
CA TRP A 6 8.57 22.21 6.54
C TRP A 6 9.07 22.14 8.00
N GLN A 7 9.62 21.00 8.42
CA GLN A 7 10.19 20.82 9.76
C GLN A 7 11.39 21.74 10.00
N GLU A 8 12.23 21.95 8.99
CA GLU A 8 13.39 22.84 9.01
C GLU A 8 13.02 24.32 8.84
N GLN A 9 11.73 24.64 8.66
CA GLN A 9 11.20 26.00 8.50
C GLN A 9 11.89 26.80 7.38
N VAL A 10 12.33 26.11 6.32
CA VAL A 10 12.97 26.75 5.16
C VAL A 10 11.98 27.70 4.50
N LYS A 11 12.35 28.97 4.39
CA LYS A 11 11.48 29.97 3.76
C LYS A 11 11.46 29.82 2.25
N TRP A 12 10.39 30.31 1.63
CA TRP A 12 10.23 30.30 0.17
C TRP A 12 11.38 31.00 -0.59
N SER A 13 11.99 32.01 0.03
CA SER A 13 13.10 32.78 -0.52
C SER A 13 14.49 32.19 -0.26
N GLU A 14 14.58 31.13 0.56
CA GLU A 14 15.85 30.53 0.95
C GLU A 14 16.20 29.36 0.02
N PRO A 15 17.50 29.13 -0.25
CA PRO A 15 17.91 27.97 -1.04
C PRO A 15 17.58 26.67 -0.30
N VAL A 16 17.10 25.68 -1.05
CA VAL A 16 16.85 24.32 -0.55
C VAL A 16 18.17 23.68 -0.13
N PRO A 17 18.26 23.02 1.04
CA PRO A 17 19.43 22.26 1.46
C PRO A 17 19.91 21.29 0.39
N ASP A 18 21.24 21.21 0.19
CA ASP A 18 21.84 20.43 -0.90
C ASP A 18 21.46 18.94 -0.86
N GLU A 19 21.28 18.38 0.34
CA GLU A 19 20.86 16.99 0.52
C GLU A 19 19.46 16.73 -0.06
N ILE A 20 18.50 17.61 0.27
CA ILE A 20 17.11 17.53 -0.20
C ILE A 20 17.06 17.78 -1.72
N LYS A 21 17.85 18.74 -2.20
CA LYS A 21 18.00 19.04 -3.62
C LYS A 21 18.52 17.82 -4.39
N ARG A 22 19.53 17.12 -3.85
CA ARG A 22 20.05 15.87 -4.44
C ARG A 22 19.01 14.76 -4.45
N GLU A 23 18.29 14.54 -3.35
CA GLU A 23 17.18 13.56 -3.32
C GLU A 23 16.10 13.90 -4.35
N TRP A 24 15.76 15.19 -4.51
CA TRP A 24 14.79 15.65 -5.50
C TRP A 24 15.22 15.31 -6.93
N TYR A 25 16.46 15.61 -7.30
CA TYR A 25 16.96 15.25 -8.63
C TYR A 25 16.96 13.75 -8.86
N ASN A 26 17.38 12.95 -7.86
CA ASN A 26 17.32 11.49 -7.95
C ASN A 26 15.88 11.00 -8.16
N TYR A 27 14.93 11.53 -7.40
CA TYR A 27 13.51 11.21 -7.56
C TYR A 27 12.98 11.60 -8.94
N LYS A 28 13.32 12.82 -9.41
CA LYS A 28 12.93 13.32 -10.74
C LYS A 28 13.43 12.42 -11.86
N THR A 29 14.68 11.97 -11.78
CA THR A 29 15.25 11.06 -12.79
C THR A 29 14.53 9.71 -12.78
N LYS A 30 14.30 9.12 -11.60
CA LYS A 30 13.54 7.87 -11.48
C LYS A 30 12.10 7.99 -11.96
N LEU A 31 11.49 9.17 -11.84
CA LEU A 31 10.15 9.42 -12.35
C LEU A 31 10.05 9.21 -13.87
N LEU A 32 11.14 9.44 -14.61
CA LEU A 32 11.17 9.20 -16.06
C LEU A 32 11.06 7.71 -16.39
N GLU A 33 11.53 6.83 -15.51
CA GLU A 33 11.42 5.37 -15.69
C GLU A 33 9.95 4.91 -15.66
N LEU A 34 9.05 5.68 -15.03
CA LEU A 34 7.62 5.37 -15.03
C LEU A 34 6.97 5.48 -16.41
N ASN A 35 7.58 6.18 -17.36
CA ASN A 35 7.07 6.25 -18.73
C ASN A 35 7.10 4.87 -19.43
N GLU A 36 8.01 3.99 -19.00
CA GLU A 36 8.14 2.63 -19.54
C GLU A 36 7.30 1.61 -18.77
N LEU A 37 6.70 2.01 -17.63
CA LEU A 37 5.89 1.11 -16.81
C LEU A 37 4.56 0.78 -17.51
N LYS A 38 4.43 -0.47 -17.95
CA LYS A 38 3.18 -1.00 -18.51
C LYS A 38 2.46 -1.85 -17.48
N ILE A 39 1.30 -1.39 -17.03
CA ILE A 39 0.44 -2.14 -16.11
C ILE A 39 -0.70 -2.78 -16.92
N PRO A 40 -0.83 -4.11 -16.94
CA PRO A 40 -1.96 -4.78 -17.58
C PRO A 40 -3.29 -4.31 -16.99
N ARG A 41 -4.25 -3.94 -17.85
CA ARG A 41 -5.60 -3.55 -17.41
C ARG A 41 -6.39 -4.74 -16.84
N GLN A 42 -6.14 -5.94 -17.36
CA GLN A 42 -6.80 -7.16 -16.90
C GLN A 42 -6.11 -7.67 -15.64
N ILE A 43 -6.85 -7.73 -14.54
CA ILE A 43 -6.37 -8.26 -13.25
C ILE A 43 -6.56 -9.77 -13.12
N THR A 44 -7.46 -10.36 -13.90
CA THR A 44 -7.68 -11.80 -14.00
C THR A 44 -6.80 -12.43 -15.08
N ILE A 45 -6.69 -13.76 -15.07
CA ILE A 45 -6.06 -14.51 -16.17
C ILE A 45 -7.10 -14.85 -17.25
N LYS A 46 -6.61 -15.20 -18.45
CA LYS A 46 -7.47 -15.61 -19.59
C LYS A 46 -7.89 -17.08 -19.53
N GLU A 47 -7.18 -17.89 -18.76
CA GLU A 47 -7.43 -19.31 -18.58
C GLU A 47 -8.68 -19.57 -17.72
N GLU A 48 -9.13 -20.83 -17.69
CA GLU A 48 -10.23 -21.24 -16.81
C GLU A 48 -9.81 -21.13 -15.34
N ILE A 49 -10.38 -20.12 -14.66
CA ILE A 49 -10.12 -19.84 -13.26
C ILE A 49 -11.00 -20.75 -12.40
N CYS A 50 -10.36 -21.59 -11.58
CA CYS A 50 -11.05 -22.46 -10.64
C CYS A 50 -11.26 -21.80 -9.26
N GLY A 51 -10.52 -20.72 -8.97
CA GLY A 51 -10.65 -20.01 -7.70
C GLY A 51 -10.03 -18.62 -7.70
N MET A 52 -10.72 -17.67 -7.05
CA MET A 52 -10.25 -16.30 -6.86
C MET A 52 -10.23 -15.94 -5.37
N GLN A 53 -9.11 -15.42 -4.91
CA GLN A 53 -8.91 -15.01 -3.51
C GLN A 53 -8.38 -13.58 -3.47
N ILE A 54 -8.73 -12.85 -2.41
CA ILE A 54 -8.15 -11.54 -2.15
C ILE A 54 -7.20 -11.61 -0.98
N HIS A 55 -6.03 -11.04 -1.17
CA HIS A 55 -5.00 -10.89 -0.15
C HIS A 55 -4.69 -9.42 0.02
N GLY A 56 -4.98 -8.89 1.21
CA GLY A 56 -4.61 -7.53 1.59
C GLY A 56 -3.45 -7.53 2.57
N PHE A 57 -2.47 -6.66 2.37
CA PHE A 57 -1.33 -6.51 3.27
C PHE A 57 -1.32 -5.08 3.82
N ALA A 58 -1.09 -4.95 5.12
CA ALA A 58 -0.96 -3.69 5.83
C ALA A 58 0.42 -3.64 6.47
N ASP A 59 1.07 -2.47 6.38
CA ASP A 59 2.41 -2.23 6.89
C ASP A 59 2.54 -0.75 7.30
N ALA A 60 3.36 -0.49 8.31
CA ALA A 60 3.66 0.86 8.75
C ALA A 60 5.14 1.08 9.09
N SER A 61 5.51 2.35 9.00
CA SER A 61 6.80 2.87 9.44
C SER A 61 6.57 4.18 10.17
N VAL A 62 7.61 4.67 10.83
CA VAL A 62 7.60 5.99 11.47
C VAL A 62 7.35 7.16 10.50
N LYS A 63 7.56 6.95 9.19
CA LYS A 63 7.39 7.98 8.16
C LYS A 63 6.04 7.91 7.47
N ALA A 64 5.51 6.71 7.27
CA ALA A 64 4.28 6.47 6.53
C ALA A 64 3.69 5.11 6.87
N TYR A 65 2.40 4.97 6.67
CA TYR A 65 1.69 3.70 6.78
C TYR A 65 0.83 3.48 5.54
N GLY A 66 0.56 2.23 5.21
CA GLY A 66 -0.13 1.91 3.97
C GLY A 66 -0.61 0.49 3.88
N CYS A 67 -1.24 0.19 2.76
CA CYS A 67 -1.73 -1.13 2.47
C CYS A 67 -1.81 -1.38 0.96
N CYS A 68 -1.83 -2.64 0.58
CA CYS A 68 -2.06 -3.10 -0.78
C CYS A 68 -3.04 -4.26 -0.82
N LEU A 69 -3.79 -4.37 -1.91
CA LEU A 69 -4.71 -5.47 -2.17
C LEU A 69 -4.32 -6.18 -3.45
N TYR A 70 -4.23 -7.50 -3.38
CA TYR A 70 -3.94 -8.38 -4.50
C TYR A 70 -5.11 -9.31 -4.77
N LEU A 71 -5.36 -9.57 -6.06
CA LEU A 71 -6.18 -10.69 -6.52
C LEU A 71 -5.24 -11.87 -6.77
N ARG A 72 -5.53 -13.01 -6.15
CA ARG A 72 -4.89 -14.29 -6.47
C ARG A 72 -5.88 -15.17 -7.22
N CYS A 73 -5.55 -15.52 -8.45
CA CYS A 73 -6.27 -16.50 -9.26
C CYS A 73 -5.55 -17.83 -9.23
N SER A 74 -6.30 -18.92 -9.26
CA SER A 74 -5.78 -20.27 -9.44
C SER A 74 -6.47 -20.94 -10.63
N ASP A 75 -5.72 -21.72 -11.39
CA ASP A 75 -6.24 -22.52 -12.50
C ASP A 75 -6.47 -23.99 -12.05
N HIS A 76 -7.03 -24.80 -12.95
CA HIS A 76 -7.25 -26.24 -12.69
C HIS A 76 -5.95 -27.06 -12.66
N ALA A 77 -4.83 -26.53 -13.16
CA ALA A 77 -3.53 -27.18 -13.15
C ALA A 77 -2.75 -26.93 -11.83
N GLY A 78 -3.26 -26.06 -10.96
CA GLY A 78 -2.63 -25.69 -9.69
C GLY A 78 -1.66 -24.51 -9.78
N ASN A 79 -1.60 -23.81 -10.91
CA ASN A 79 -0.82 -22.58 -11.02
C ASN A 79 -1.53 -21.42 -10.32
N HIS A 80 -0.73 -20.50 -9.80
CA HIS A 80 -1.22 -19.33 -9.09
C HIS A 80 -0.69 -18.04 -9.73
N PHE A 81 -1.59 -17.09 -9.91
CA PHE A 81 -1.28 -15.79 -10.46
C PHE A 81 -1.77 -14.71 -9.53
N SER A 82 -0.93 -13.70 -9.28
CA SER A 82 -1.28 -12.59 -8.38
C SER A 82 -1.10 -11.25 -9.07
N ASN A 83 -2.15 -10.41 -9.04
CA ASN A 83 -2.12 -9.06 -9.59
C ASN A 83 -2.54 -8.04 -8.54
N LEU A 84 -1.85 -6.90 -8.50
CA LEU A 84 -2.19 -5.78 -7.63
C LEU A 84 -3.50 -5.14 -8.10
N ILE A 85 -4.49 -5.09 -7.22
CA ILE A 85 -5.77 -4.40 -7.46
C ILE A 85 -5.60 -2.92 -7.15
N CYS A 86 -5.04 -2.61 -5.97
CA CYS A 86 -4.79 -1.24 -5.56
C CYS A 86 -3.77 -1.20 -4.42
N ALA A 87 -3.09 -0.05 -4.28
CA ALA A 87 -2.32 0.29 -3.10
C ALA A 87 -2.71 1.69 -2.62
N LYS A 88 -2.60 1.92 -1.32
CA LYS A 88 -2.80 3.24 -0.72
C LYS A 88 -1.85 3.44 0.45
N SER A 89 -1.18 4.57 0.46
CA SER A 89 -0.32 5.00 1.55
C SER A 89 -0.79 6.35 2.11
N LYS A 90 -0.38 6.63 3.33
CA LYS A 90 -0.56 7.91 4.01
C LYS A 90 0.74 8.26 4.74
N VAL A 91 1.08 9.54 4.72
CA VAL A 91 2.19 10.07 5.52
C VAL A 91 1.81 9.97 7.00
N ALA A 92 2.74 9.54 7.83
CA ALA A 92 2.52 9.45 9.27
C ALA A 92 2.29 10.86 9.84
N PRO A 93 1.40 11.03 10.82
CA PRO A 93 1.20 12.31 11.48
C PRO A 93 2.51 12.86 12.03
N MET A 94 2.68 14.19 11.99
CA MET A 94 3.83 14.87 12.59
C MET A 94 3.87 14.75 14.12
N LYS A 95 2.71 14.52 14.75
CA LYS A 95 2.63 14.23 16.19
C LYS A 95 3.18 12.83 16.44
N THR A 96 3.91 12.66 17.53
CA THR A 96 4.45 11.36 17.94
C THR A 96 3.31 10.38 18.17
N VAL A 97 3.17 9.42 17.26
CA VAL A 97 2.28 8.26 17.37
C VAL A 97 3.19 7.04 17.43
N SER A 98 2.90 6.11 18.33
CA SER A 98 3.69 4.88 18.44
C SER A 98 3.56 4.05 17.16
N LEU A 99 4.63 3.32 16.81
CA LEU A 99 4.61 2.44 15.64
C LEU A 99 3.43 1.44 15.66
N PRO A 100 3.10 0.77 16.79
CA PRO A 100 1.93 -0.10 16.84
C PRO A 100 0.60 0.59 16.52
N CYS A 101 0.44 1.86 16.88
CA CYS A 101 -0.76 2.62 16.50
C CYS A 101 -0.79 2.91 14.99
N LEU A 102 0.36 3.12 14.35
CA LEU A 102 0.45 3.29 12.90
C LEU A 102 0.17 1.98 12.15
N GLU A 103 0.64 0.84 12.68
CA GLU A 103 0.29 -0.50 12.18
C GLU A 103 -1.22 -0.76 12.25
N LEU A 104 -1.85 -0.42 13.39
CA LEU A 104 -3.29 -0.51 13.53
C LEU A 104 -4.02 0.43 12.53
N CYS A 105 -3.50 1.64 12.31
CA CYS A 105 -4.02 2.54 11.28
C CYS A 105 -3.89 1.96 9.87
N ALA A 106 -2.80 1.25 9.57
CA ALA A 106 -2.61 0.55 8.30
C ALA A 106 -3.64 -0.56 8.11
N ALA A 107 -3.87 -1.38 9.14
CA ALA A 107 -4.88 -2.44 9.13
C ALA A 107 -6.31 -1.87 8.95
N GLN A 108 -6.63 -0.77 9.63
CA GLN A 108 -7.90 -0.06 9.44
C GLN A 108 -8.02 0.51 8.02
N LEU A 109 -6.94 1.06 7.47
CA LEU A 109 -6.93 1.58 6.10
C LEU A 109 -7.18 0.44 5.09
N LEU A 110 -6.52 -0.70 5.29
CA LEU A 110 -6.68 -1.89 4.44
C LEU A 110 -8.13 -2.35 4.40
N THR A 111 -8.75 -2.58 5.57
CA THR A 111 -10.14 -3.06 5.66
C THR A 111 -11.14 -2.10 5.01
N ARG A 112 -10.96 -0.78 5.19
CA ARG A 112 -11.82 0.24 4.56
C ARG A 112 -11.72 0.23 3.03
N ILE A 113 -10.52 0.08 2.49
CA ILE A 113 -10.31 0.04 1.05
C ILE A 113 -10.84 -1.27 0.48
N ALA A 114 -10.53 -2.38 1.15
CA ALA A 114 -11.02 -3.70 0.78
C ALA A 114 -12.54 -3.70 0.67
N TYR A 115 -13.25 -3.25 1.72
CA TYR A 115 -14.70 -3.16 1.70
C TYR A 115 -15.23 -2.34 0.51
N LYS A 116 -14.65 -1.16 0.25
CA LYS A 116 -15.09 -0.27 -0.83
C LYS A 116 -14.87 -0.83 -2.24
N ILE A 117 -13.79 -1.58 -2.44
CA ILE A 117 -13.40 -2.10 -3.76
C ILE A 117 -14.06 -3.44 -4.01
N ILE A 118 -13.98 -4.37 -3.05
CA ILE A 118 -14.54 -5.71 -3.16
C ILE A 118 -16.04 -5.63 -3.41
N SER A 119 -16.77 -4.74 -2.73
CA SER A 119 -18.21 -4.57 -2.94
C SER A 119 -18.60 -4.12 -4.36
N LYS A 120 -17.63 -3.63 -5.15
CA LYS A 120 -17.82 -3.17 -6.53
C LYS A 120 -17.24 -4.15 -7.55
N MET A 121 -16.36 -5.04 -7.12
CA MET A 121 -15.82 -6.11 -7.95
C MET A 121 -16.87 -7.21 -8.00
N GLN A 122 -17.63 -7.28 -9.09
CA GLN A 122 -18.60 -8.35 -9.36
C GLN A 122 -17.86 -9.66 -9.69
N LEU A 123 -17.03 -10.15 -8.75
CA LEU A 123 -16.21 -11.35 -8.89
C LEU A 123 -16.65 -12.40 -7.88
N ASN A 124 -16.63 -13.66 -8.30
CA ASN A 124 -16.90 -14.79 -7.41
C ASN A 124 -15.64 -15.12 -6.60
N LEU A 125 -15.52 -14.47 -5.45
CA LEU A 125 -14.38 -14.61 -4.55
C LEU A 125 -14.63 -15.72 -3.54
N SER A 126 -13.73 -16.70 -3.47
CA SER A 126 -13.84 -17.83 -2.54
C SER A 126 -13.29 -17.51 -1.15
N LYS A 127 -12.36 -16.54 -1.04
CA LYS A 127 -11.71 -16.17 0.22
C LYS A 127 -11.21 -14.74 0.22
N HIS A 128 -11.33 -14.07 1.37
CA HIS A 128 -10.63 -12.82 1.68
C HIS A 128 -9.71 -13.03 2.87
N GLN A 129 -8.45 -12.60 2.75
CA GLN A 129 -7.47 -12.70 3.82
C GLN A 129 -6.70 -11.38 3.94
N TYR A 130 -6.54 -10.89 5.17
CA TYR A 130 -5.78 -9.68 5.47
C TYR A 130 -4.59 -10.01 6.36
N TRP A 131 -3.45 -9.37 6.09
CA TRP A 131 -2.16 -9.66 6.68
C TRP A 131 -1.54 -8.39 7.26
N THR A 132 -0.88 -8.57 8.40
CA THR A 132 0.04 -7.61 9.04
C THR A 132 1.09 -8.45 9.76
N ASP A 133 2.31 -7.98 9.80
CA ASP A 133 3.43 -8.57 10.56
C ASP A 133 3.49 -8.06 12.02
N SER A 134 2.65 -7.10 12.37
CA SER A 134 2.54 -6.55 13.73
C SER A 134 1.74 -7.48 14.66
N GLU A 135 2.43 -8.27 15.47
CA GLU A 135 1.80 -9.11 16.50
C GLU A 135 0.97 -8.30 17.50
N VAL A 136 1.43 -7.09 17.85
CA VAL A 136 0.69 -6.16 18.73
C VAL A 136 -0.64 -5.77 18.11
N THR A 137 -0.65 -5.45 16.82
CA THR A 137 -1.88 -5.13 16.08
C THR A 137 -2.82 -6.32 16.04
N LEU A 138 -2.32 -7.53 15.77
CA LEU A 138 -3.12 -8.75 15.81
C LEU A 138 -3.72 -9.01 17.20
N CYS A 139 -2.95 -8.77 18.26
CA CYS A 139 -3.40 -8.91 19.64
C CYS A 139 -4.53 -7.93 19.98
N TRP A 140 -4.37 -6.65 19.63
CA TRP A 140 -5.39 -5.63 19.85
C TRP A 140 -6.69 -5.93 19.09
N ILE A 141 -6.59 -6.36 17.83
CA ILE A 141 -7.76 -6.73 17.02
C ILE A 141 -8.49 -7.93 17.64
N LYS A 142 -7.78 -8.91 18.18
CA LYS A 142 -8.39 -10.10 18.81
C LYS A 142 -9.00 -9.83 20.18
N SER A 143 -8.53 -8.78 20.86
CA SER A 143 -8.95 -8.44 22.23
C SER A 143 -10.10 -7.44 22.29
N THR A 144 -10.55 -6.94 21.12
CA THR A 144 -11.71 -6.04 20.98
C THR A 144 -12.96 -6.87 20.73
#